data_AF-A0A1B8Y600-F1
#
_entry.id   AF-A0A1B8Y600-F1
#
_cell.length_a   1.000
_cell.length_b   1.000
_cell.length_c   1.000
_cell.angle_alpha   90.00
_cell.angle_beta   90.00
_cell.angle_gamma   90.00
#
_symmetry.space_group_name_H-M   'P 1'
#
loop_
_entity.id
_entity.type
_entity.pdbx_description
1 polymer ?
#
loop_
_entity_poly.entity_id
_entity_poly.type
_entity_poly.pdbx_seq_one_letter_code
_entity_poly.pdbx_strand_id
1 'polypeptide(L)'
;MGQSPLWPNCTNGTDVFMGPNCTNGTDVFMGQSPLGPNCTNGSDVFMGQSPLGPNCTNGSDVFMGQSPLGPNCTNGTDVFMGQSPLGPNCTNGSEVFMGQSPLGPNCTNGSPNCTNGTDVFMGQSPLGPNCTNGTDVFMGRSPLGPKCTNGSDMFMDLSELPELGAVISGRR
;
A
#
# COMPACT_ATOMS: atom_id res chain seq x y z
N MET A 1 24.78 -1.52 19.21
CA MET A 1 23.35 -1.69 19.49
C MET A 1 22.97 -0.71 20.59
N GLY A 2 22.55 0.50 20.22
CA GLY A 2 22.14 1.54 21.17
C GLY A 2 20.65 1.73 21.06
N GLN A 3 19.90 1.28 22.06
CA GLN A 3 18.53 1.75 22.26
C GLN A 3 18.63 3.13 22.89
N SER A 4 18.30 4.16 22.12
CA SER A 4 17.93 5.47 22.65
C SER A 4 16.41 5.58 22.52
N PRO A 5 15.63 5.10 23.51
CA PRO A 5 14.20 5.33 23.48
C PRO A 5 13.99 6.85 23.66
N LEU A 6 13.08 7.45 22.90
CA LEU A 6 12.60 8.83 23.08
C LEU A 6 13.39 9.94 22.39
N TRP A 7 13.78 9.78 21.12
CA TRP A 7 13.62 10.93 20.23
C TRP A 7 12.15 10.94 19.80
N PRO A 8 11.35 11.94 20.19
CA PRO A 8 9.94 11.99 19.80
C PRO A 8 9.80 12.10 18.27
N ASN A 9 10.81 12.63 17.59
CA ASN A 9 10.87 12.74 16.14
C ASN A 9 12.25 12.31 15.65
N CYS A 10 12.33 11.63 14.52
CA CYS A 10 13.58 11.41 13.81
C CYS A 10 13.76 12.46 12.71
N THR A 11 14.99 12.95 12.50
CA THR A 11 15.32 13.92 11.45
C THR A 11 16.68 13.60 10.85
N ASN A 12 16.73 13.34 9.53
CA ASN A 12 17.96 12.96 8.81
C ASN A 12 18.70 11.75 9.43
N GLY A 13 17.95 10.75 9.91
CA GLY A 13 18.47 9.60 10.65
C GLY A 13 18.29 8.26 9.94
N THR A 14 19.00 7.24 10.44
CA THR A 14 18.84 5.83 10.04
C THR A 14 18.78 4.98 11.30
N ASP A 15 17.59 4.77 11.85
CA ASP A 15 17.43 4.11 13.15
C ASP A 15 16.32 3.06 13.16
N VAL A 16 16.38 2.18 14.15
CA VAL A 16 15.20 1.37 14.53
C VAL A 16 14.36 2.24 15.45
N PHE A 17 13.23 2.72 14.93
CA PHE A 17 12.48 3.82 15.54
C PHE A 17 11.08 3.38 15.98
N MET A 18 10.62 3.90 17.12
CA MET A 18 9.27 3.69 17.64
C MET A 18 8.56 5.01 17.99
N GLY A 19 9.03 6.13 17.44
CA GLY A 19 8.44 7.44 17.71
C GLY A 19 7.33 7.82 16.71
N PRO A 20 6.56 8.87 17.03
CA PRO A 20 5.41 9.29 16.25
C PRO A 20 5.71 9.99 14.93
N ASN A 21 6.88 10.61 14.73
CA ASN A 21 7.17 11.32 13.47
C ASN A 21 8.60 11.12 12.96
N CYS A 22 8.75 11.15 11.65
CA CYS A 22 10.03 11.06 10.95
C CYS A 22 10.09 11.99 9.74
N THR A 23 11.25 12.63 9.53
CA THR A 23 11.46 13.55 8.39
C THR A 23 12.84 13.36 7.79
N ASN A 24 12.91 13.20 6.46
CA ASN A 24 14.15 12.95 5.71
C ASN A 24 14.93 11.72 6.24
N GLY A 25 14.20 10.70 6.72
CA GLY A 25 14.76 9.52 7.40
C GLY A 25 14.81 8.28 6.51
N THR A 26 15.55 7.28 6.94
CA THR A 26 15.49 5.92 6.41
C THR A 26 15.44 4.97 7.59
N ASP A 27 14.24 4.73 8.09
CA ASP A 27 14.04 4.13 9.40
C ASP A 27 13.30 2.80 9.34
N VAL A 28 13.56 1.96 10.33
CA VAL A 28 12.85 0.68 10.48
C VAL A 28 12.00 0.72 11.73
N PHE A 29 10.69 0.73 11.54
CA PHE A 29 9.71 0.70 12.63
C PHE A 29 9.37 -0.74 12.94
N MET A 30 9.71 -1.22 14.14
CA MET A 30 9.35 -2.55 14.60
C MET A 30 8.43 -2.50 15.80
N GLY A 31 7.32 -3.25 15.77
CA GLY A 31 6.47 -3.51 16.93
C GLY A 31 5.01 -3.10 16.75
N GLN A 32 4.27 -3.09 17.86
CA GLN A 32 2.87 -2.66 17.89
C GLN A 32 2.81 -1.18 18.22
N SER A 33 2.46 -0.34 17.23
CA SER A 33 2.18 1.08 17.45
C SER A 33 0.69 1.32 17.26
N PRO A 34 -0.05 1.75 18.30
CA PRO A 34 -1.50 1.96 18.18
C PRO A 34 -1.87 3.03 17.14
N LEU A 35 -1.02 4.04 16.94
CA LEU A 35 -1.32 5.20 16.10
C LEU A 35 -0.64 5.18 14.72
N GLY A 36 0.43 4.41 14.54
CA GLY A 36 1.28 4.53 13.36
C GLY A 36 2.09 5.85 13.35
N PRO A 37 3.32 5.84 12.80
CA PRO A 37 4.14 7.05 12.64
C PRO A 37 3.71 7.91 11.44
N ASN A 38 4.04 9.21 11.49
CA ASN A 38 3.95 10.11 10.35
C ASN A 38 5.35 10.33 9.74
N CYS A 39 5.51 10.04 8.45
CA CYS A 39 6.79 10.12 7.76
C CYS A 39 6.73 11.12 6.60
N THR A 40 7.77 11.92 6.43
CA THR A 40 7.86 12.91 5.35
C THR A 40 9.23 12.86 4.69
N ASN A 41 9.25 12.75 3.35
CA ASN A 41 10.47 12.61 2.55
C ASN A 41 11.37 11.44 3.02
N GLY A 42 10.77 10.31 3.37
CA GLY A 42 11.45 9.17 3.98
C GLY A 42 11.57 7.96 3.08
N SER A 43 12.34 6.97 3.53
CA SER A 43 12.33 5.63 2.96
C SER A 43 12.30 4.62 4.10
N ASP A 44 11.09 4.27 4.53
CA ASP A 44 10.89 3.62 5.81
C ASP A 44 10.34 2.20 5.67
N VAL A 45 10.68 1.33 6.62
CA VAL A 45 10.16 -0.04 6.69
C VAL A 45 9.36 -0.22 7.97
N PHE A 46 8.06 -0.47 7.84
CA PHE A 46 7.15 -0.70 8.96
C PHE A 46 6.89 -2.19 9.11
N MET A 47 7.36 -2.79 10.20
CA MET A 47 7.11 -4.18 10.55
C MET A 47 6.30 -4.28 11.84
N GLY A 48 5.06 -4.76 11.75
CA GLY A 48 4.25 -5.04 12.95
C GLY A 48 2.76 -4.80 12.77
N GLN A 49 2.07 -4.55 13.88
CA GLN A 49 0.64 -4.26 13.87
C GLN A 49 0.40 -2.81 14.23
N SER A 50 -0.23 -2.09 13.32
CA SER A 50 -0.62 -0.69 13.51
C SER A 50 -2.10 -0.52 13.19
N PRO A 51 -2.99 -0.49 14.20
CA PRO A 51 -4.44 -0.34 14.02
C PRO A 51 -4.82 0.76 13.04
N LEU A 52 -4.21 1.95 13.20
CA LEU A 52 -4.50 3.12 12.36
C LEU A 52 -3.65 3.22 11.08
N GLY A 53 -2.58 2.44 10.97
CA GLY A 53 -1.60 2.59 9.89
C GLY A 53 -0.75 3.87 10.00
N PRO A 54 0.48 3.87 9.45
CA PRO A 54 1.30 5.07 9.27
C PRO A 54 0.75 6.03 8.21
N ASN A 55 1.15 7.30 8.30
CA ASN A 55 0.88 8.33 7.27
C ASN A 55 2.19 8.81 6.65
N CYS A 56 2.36 8.60 5.35
CA CYS A 56 3.61 8.91 4.65
C CYS A 56 3.39 9.94 3.55
N THR A 57 4.32 10.89 3.40
CA THR A 57 4.28 11.91 2.34
C THR A 57 5.63 12.01 1.65
N ASN A 58 5.64 11.97 0.31
CA ASN A 58 6.83 11.98 -0.53
C ASN A 58 7.84 10.89 -0.14
N GLY A 59 7.35 9.67 0.13
CA GLY A 59 8.16 8.57 0.67
C GLY A 59 8.32 7.39 -0.28
N SER A 60 9.24 6.50 0.06
CA SER A 60 9.38 5.18 -0.56
C SER A 60 9.37 4.12 0.52
N ASP A 61 8.18 3.60 0.84
CA ASP A 61 7.97 2.88 2.09
C ASP A 61 7.57 1.42 1.90
N VAL A 62 7.93 0.57 2.85
CA VAL A 62 7.53 -0.85 2.88
C VAL A 62 6.76 -1.15 4.16
N PHE A 63 5.49 -1.50 4.03
CA PHE A 63 4.60 -1.84 5.13
C PHE A 63 4.43 -3.36 5.18
N MET A 64 4.85 -3.99 6.28
CA MET A 64 4.74 -5.41 6.54
C MET A 64 3.95 -5.65 7.83
N GLY A 65 2.76 -6.25 7.72
CA GLY A 65 2.00 -6.73 8.87
C GLY A 65 0.49 -6.52 8.78
N GLN A 66 -0.14 -6.24 9.93
CA GLN A 66 -1.60 -6.09 10.01
C GLN A 66 -1.96 -4.66 10.39
N SER A 67 -2.64 -3.98 9.48
CA SER A 67 -3.13 -2.61 9.69
C SER A 67 -4.61 -2.56 9.31
N PRO A 68 -5.53 -2.74 10.28
CA PRO A 68 -6.98 -2.65 10.12
C PRO A 68 -7.45 -1.51 9.21
N LEU A 69 -7.01 -0.28 9.49
CA LEU A 69 -7.39 0.89 8.70
C LEU A 69 -6.53 1.12 7.45
N GLY A 70 -5.42 0.40 7.33
CA GLY A 70 -4.43 0.63 6.28
C GLY A 70 -3.61 1.93 6.48
N PRO A 71 -2.40 1.98 5.93
CA PRO A 71 -1.61 3.21 5.85
C PRO A 71 -2.18 4.22 4.84
N ASN A 72 -1.87 5.50 5.04
CA ASN A 72 -2.19 6.56 4.09
C ASN A 72 -0.91 7.16 3.49
N CYS A 73 -0.78 7.13 2.16
CA CYS A 73 0.41 7.62 1.48
C CYS A 73 0.07 8.72 0.47
N THR A 74 0.94 9.72 0.33
CA THR A 74 0.79 10.79 -0.65
C THR A 74 2.10 11.02 -1.38
N ASN A 75 2.07 11.04 -2.72
CA ASN A 75 3.24 11.21 -3.58
C ASN A 75 4.35 10.18 -3.31
N GLY A 76 3.99 8.91 -3.13
CA GLY A 76 4.91 7.86 -2.67
C GLY A 76 5.11 6.71 -3.66
N THR A 77 6.12 5.88 -3.39
CA THR A 77 6.31 4.59 -4.06
C THR A 77 6.38 3.49 -3.00
N ASP A 78 5.27 2.79 -2.80
CA ASP A 78 5.07 2.04 -1.57
C ASP A 78 4.74 0.57 -1.80
N VAL A 79 5.22 -0.29 -0.92
CA VAL A 79 4.94 -1.73 -0.95
C VAL A 79 4.23 -2.14 0.32
N PHE A 80 3.01 -2.65 0.18
CA PHE A 80 2.18 -3.10 1.29
C PHE A 80 2.08 -4.62 1.27
N MET A 81 2.55 -5.26 2.32
CA MET A 81 2.54 -6.70 2.51
C MET A 81 1.76 -7.05 3.79
N GLY A 82 0.63 -7.74 3.65
CA GLY A 82 -0.09 -8.30 4.79
C GLY A 82 -1.61 -8.16 4.73
N GLN A 83 -2.23 -7.95 5.90
CA GLN A 83 -3.70 -7.90 6.01
C GLN A 83 -4.18 -6.52 6.43
N SER A 84 -4.96 -5.90 5.54
CA SER A 84 -5.57 -4.60 5.77
C SER A 84 -7.05 -4.63 5.37
N PRO A 85 -7.96 -4.94 6.33
CA PRO A 85 -9.41 -4.90 6.16
C PRO A 85 -9.93 -3.77 5.26
N LEU A 86 -9.55 -2.52 5.57
CA LEU A 86 -9.99 -1.35 4.80
C LEU A 86 -9.12 -1.04 3.58
N GLY A 87 -7.96 -1.68 3.48
CA GLY A 87 -6.96 -1.36 2.47
C GLY A 87 -6.22 -0.04 2.77
N PRO A 88 -5.02 0.11 2.20
CA PRO A 88 -4.29 1.39 2.20
C PRO A 88 -4.96 2.43 1.30
N ASN A 89 -4.77 3.72 1.63
CA ASN A 89 -5.24 4.84 0.82
C ASN A 89 -4.04 5.64 0.30
N CYS A 90 -3.82 5.62 -1.00
CA CYS A 90 -2.67 6.29 -1.61
C CYS A 90 -3.10 7.33 -2.64
N THR A 91 -2.39 8.46 -2.69
CA THR A 91 -2.67 9.56 -3.62
C THR A 91 -1.41 9.92 -4.39
N ASN A 92 -1.48 9.97 -5.72
CA ASN A 92 -0.38 10.32 -6.63
C ASN A 92 0.88 9.45 -6.45
N GLY A 93 0.75 8.13 -6.44
CA GLY A 93 1.88 7.23 -6.15
C GLY A 93 2.02 6.08 -7.12
N SER A 94 2.89 5.13 -6.77
CA SER A 94 2.99 3.83 -7.44
C SER A 94 3.13 2.76 -6.38
N GLU A 95 2.11 1.93 -6.26
CA GLU A 95 1.95 1.07 -5.10
C GLU A 95 1.93 -0.41 -5.47
N VAL A 96 2.57 -1.24 -4.65
CA VAL A 96 2.47 -2.70 -4.76
C VAL A 96 1.79 -3.25 -3.52
N PHE A 97 0.59 -3.77 -3.68
CA PHE A 97 -0.19 -4.40 -2.62
C PHE A 97 -0.08 -5.92 -2.74
N MET A 98 0.40 -6.59 -1.71
CA MET A 98 0.47 -8.04 -1.58
C MET A 98 -0.26 -8.49 -0.31
N GLY A 99 -1.40 -9.16 -0.45
CA GLY A 99 -2.06 -9.79 0.69
C GLY A 99 -3.59 -9.75 0.66
N GLN A 100 -4.21 -9.62 1.83
CA GLN A 100 -5.67 -9.69 1.95
C GLN A 100 -6.24 -8.33 2.38
N SER A 101 -7.08 -7.78 1.52
CA SER A 101 -7.80 -6.55 1.79
C SER A 101 -9.25 -6.69 1.34
N PRO A 102 -10.17 -7.01 2.26
CA PRO A 102 -11.59 -7.12 1.99
C PRO A 102 -12.20 -5.99 1.15
N LEU A 103 -11.87 -4.73 1.47
CA LEU A 103 -12.33 -3.56 0.72
C LEU A 103 -11.44 -3.21 -0.48
N GLY A 104 -10.22 -3.74 -0.54
CA GLY A 104 -9.22 -3.40 -1.56
C GLY A 104 -8.50 -2.08 -1.24
N PRO A 105 -7.31 -1.84 -1.84
CA PRO A 105 -6.65 -0.55 -1.76
C PRO A 105 -7.46 0.54 -2.50
N ASN A 106 -7.34 1.77 -2.02
CA ASN A 106 -7.85 2.95 -2.72
C ASN A 106 -6.68 3.79 -3.22
N CYS A 107 -6.51 3.92 -4.53
CA CYS A 107 -5.45 4.73 -5.11
C CYS A 107 -6.04 5.84 -5.99
N THR A 108 -5.62 7.08 -5.76
CA THR A 108 -6.06 8.23 -6.56
C THR A 108 -4.87 8.92 -7.20
N ASN A 109 -4.68 8.70 -8.50
CA ASN A 109 -3.64 9.37 -9.25
C ASN A 109 -4.24 10.66 -9.87
N GLY A 110 -3.79 11.81 -9.40
CA GLY A 110 -4.33 13.14 -9.73
C GLY A 110 -3.93 13.67 -11.11
N SER A 111 -3.45 12.81 -12.02
CA SER A 111 -3.05 13.23 -13.36
C SER A 111 -4.13 12.90 -14.40
N PRO A 112 -4.65 13.88 -15.16
CA PRO A 112 -5.66 13.65 -16.20
C PRO A 112 -5.17 12.79 -17.38
N ASN A 113 -3.88 12.42 -17.41
CA ASN A 113 -3.26 11.67 -18.50
C ASN A 113 -3.01 10.19 -18.20
N CYS A 114 -3.51 9.62 -17.09
CA CYS A 114 -3.30 8.19 -16.74
C CYS A 114 -1.81 7.76 -16.69
N THR A 115 -0.86 8.70 -16.61
CA THR A 115 0.59 8.44 -16.74
C THR A 115 1.34 8.46 -15.42
N ASN A 116 0.69 8.80 -14.31
CA ASN A 116 1.36 9.04 -13.05
C ASN A 116 0.88 8.04 -12.01
N GLY A 117 1.29 6.78 -12.20
CA GLY A 117 1.14 5.72 -11.20
C GLY A 117 0.95 4.35 -11.81
N THR A 118 1.64 3.36 -11.25
CA THR A 118 1.44 1.95 -11.57
C THR A 118 1.16 1.22 -10.29
N ASP A 119 -0.06 0.68 -10.19
CA ASP A 119 -0.52 0.03 -8.98
C ASP A 119 -0.63 -1.46 -9.25
N VAL A 120 0.03 -2.29 -8.45
CA VAL A 120 -0.01 -3.74 -8.58
C VAL A 120 -0.68 -4.32 -7.35
N PHE A 121 -1.88 -4.88 -7.50
CA PHE A 121 -2.52 -5.64 -6.44
C PHE A 121 -2.39 -7.14 -6.68
N MET A 122 -1.72 -7.83 -5.76
CA MET A 122 -1.56 -9.27 -5.71
C MET A 122 -2.24 -9.82 -4.45
N GLY A 123 -3.49 -10.27 -4.53
CA GLY A 123 -4.21 -10.56 -3.29
C GLY A 123 -5.65 -11.05 -3.37
N GLN A 124 -6.32 -11.05 -2.22
CA GLN A 124 -7.75 -11.33 -2.13
C GLN A 124 -8.50 -10.08 -1.67
N SER A 125 -9.47 -9.66 -2.49
CA SER A 125 -10.36 -8.54 -2.18
C SER A 125 -11.76 -8.82 -2.74
N PRO A 126 -12.73 -9.21 -1.90
CA PRO A 126 -14.11 -9.41 -2.33
C PRO A 126 -14.73 -8.22 -3.06
N LEU A 127 -14.38 -6.99 -2.66
CA LEU A 127 -14.88 -5.77 -3.31
C LEU A 127 -14.01 -5.24 -4.45
N GLY A 128 -12.76 -5.74 -4.57
CA GLY A 128 -11.78 -5.29 -5.56
C GLY A 128 -11.07 -3.99 -5.17
N PRO A 129 -9.88 -3.71 -5.72
CA PRO A 129 -9.24 -2.40 -5.56
C PRO A 129 -10.08 -1.32 -6.23
N ASN A 130 -9.98 -0.10 -5.70
CA ASN A 130 -10.62 1.08 -6.25
C ASN A 130 -9.54 2.11 -6.57
N CYS A 131 -8.95 1.95 -7.75
CA CYS A 131 -7.87 2.78 -8.26
C CYS A 131 -8.41 3.71 -9.36
N THR A 132 -7.89 4.92 -9.47
CA THR A 132 -8.34 5.89 -10.49
C THR A 132 -7.15 6.53 -11.17
N ASN A 133 -7.25 6.74 -12.49
CA ASN A 133 -6.27 7.46 -13.32
C ASN A 133 -4.84 6.85 -13.32
N GLY A 134 -4.68 5.59 -13.70
CA GLY A 134 -3.39 4.88 -13.60
C GLY A 134 -3.20 3.76 -14.63
N THR A 135 -2.12 3.01 -14.47
CA THR A 135 -1.94 1.70 -15.13
C THR A 135 -1.93 0.64 -14.05
N ASP A 136 -3.04 -0.07 -13.89
CA ASP A 136 -3.19 -0.97 -12.75
C ASP A 136 -3.05 -2.43 -13.17
N VAL A 137 -2.40 -3.24 -12.33
CA VAL A 137 -2.30 -4.69 -12.51
C VAL A 137 -2.88 -5.38 -11.30
N PHE A 138 -4.05 -5.98 -11.47
CA PHE A 138 -4.65 -6.83 -10.45
C PHE A 138 -4.42 -8.31 -10.79
N MET A 139 -3.84 -9.05 -9.85
CA MET A 139 -3.66 -10.49 -9.88
C MET A 139 -4.20 -11.07 -8.57
N GLY A 140 -5.38 -11.68 -8.58
CA GLY A 140 -6.00 -12.01 -7.31
C GLY A 140 -7.39 -12.61 -7.38
N ARG A 141 -8.02 -12.84 -6.23
CA ARG A 141 -9.44 -13.24 -6.18
C ARG A 141 -10.28 -12.02 -5.86
N SER A 142 -11.15 -11.62 -6.81
CA SER A 142 -12.13 -10.55 -6.59
C SER A 142 -13.44 -10.84 -7.32
N PRO A 143 -14.44 -11.44 -6.62
CA PRO A 143 -15.74 -11.78 -7.21
C PRO A 143 -16.51 -10.57 -7.78
N LEU A 144 -16.26 -9.36 -7.28
CA LEU A 144 -16.89 -8.14 -7.79
C LEU A 144 -16.03 -7.38 -8.79
N GLY A 145 -14.78 -7.81 -9.00
CA GLY A 145 -13.81 -7.17 -9.87
C GLY A 145 -13.29 -5.82 -9.34
N PRO A 146 -12.17 -5.31 -9.91
CA PRO A 146 -11.63 -4.01 -9.58
C PRO A 146 -12.55 -2.90 -10.09
N LYS A 147 -12.62 -1.81 -9.34
CA LYS A 147 -13.24 -0.55 -9.77
C LYS A 147 -12.15 0.41 -10.20
N CYS A 148 -11.49 0.09 -11.30
CA CYS A 148 -10.52 0.98 -11.92
C CYS A 148 -11.23 1.91 -12.91
N THR A 149 -10.98 3.22 -12.84
CA THR A 149 -11.54 4.19 -13.78
C THR A 149 -10.44 5.03 -14.43
N ASN A 150 -10.53 5.19 -15.74
CA ASN A 150 -9.57 5.91 -16.58
C ASN A 150 -8.13 5.37 -16.43
N GLY A 151 -7.77 4.35 -17.20
CA GLY A 151 -6.46 3.72 -17.07
C GLY A 151 -6.22 2.62 -18.08
N SER A 152 -4.99 2.11 -18.12
CA SER A 152 -4.65 0.88 -18.85
C SER A 152 -4.52 -0.26 -17.86
N ASP A 153 -5.61 -1.00 -17.65
CA ASP A 153 -5.67 -1.97 -16.55
C ASP A 153 -5.53 -3.41 -17.05
N MET A 154 -4.77 -4.22 -16.32
CA MET A 154 -4.67 -5.66 -16.50
C MET A 154 -5.29 -6.37 -15.29
N PHE A 155 -6.34 -7.14 -15.54
CA PHE A 155 -7.01 -7.93 -14.52
C PHE A 155 -6.84 -9.43 -14.77
N MET A 156 -6.27 -10.13 -13.80
CA MET A 156 -6.18 -11.59 -13.74
C MET A 156 -6.93 -12.08 -12.51
N ASP A 157 -8.15 -12.57 -12.69
CA ASP A 157 -8.91 -13.20 -11.62
C ASP A 157 -8.49 -14.67 -11.42
N LEU A 158 -8.12 -15.01 -10.20
CA LEU A 158 -7.85 -16.38 -9.77
C LEU A 158 -9.07 -16.98 -9.04
N SER A 159 -10.22 -16.30 -9.02
CA SER A 159 -11.47 -16.83 -8.48
C SER A 159 -11.97 -18.04 -9.29
N GLU A 160 -11.73 -18.02 -10.61
CA GLU A 160 -12.17 -19.04 -11.59
C GLU A 160 -11.11 -20.08 -11.95
N LEU A 161 -10.03 -20.25 -11.19
CA LEU A 161 -9.13 -21.39 -11.37
C LEU A 161 -9.58 -22.56 -10.47
N PRO A 162 -10.44 -23.50 -10.94
CA PRO A 162 -10.13 -24.88 -10.63
C PRO A 162 -8.79 -25.17 -11.32
N GLU A 163 -7.97 -26.00 -10.69
CA GLU A 163 -6.65 -26.43 -11.16
C GLU A 163 -6.38 -26.23 -12.67
N LEU A 164 -5.40 -25.38 -13.02
CA LEU A 164 -4.72 -25.34 -14.32
C LEU A 164 -5.62 -25.52 -15.58
N GLY A 165 -6.26 -24.43 -16.02
CA GLY A 165 -6.54 -24.25 -17.45
C GLY A 165 -7.84 -23.54 -17.78
N ALA A 166 -7.78 -22.24 -18.08
CA ALA A 166 -8.60 -21.60 -19.12
C ALA A 166 -8.33 -20.09 -19.24
N VAL A 167 -7.87 -19.71 -20.43
CA VAL A 167 -8.36 -18.59 -21.25
C VAL A 167 -8.21 -17.15 -20.73
N ILE A 168 -7.19 -16.50 -21.28
CA ILE A 168 -7.08 -15.07 -21.55
C ILE A 168 -8.38 -14.58 -22.23
N SER A 169 -9.16 -13.73 -21.54
CA SER A 169 -10.28 -12.99 -22.15
C SER A 169 -10.11 -11.51 -21.87
N GLY A 170 -9.37 -10.83 -22.75
CA GLY A 170 -9.35 -9.37 -22.83
C GLY A 170 -10.63 -8.90 -23.52
N ARG A 171 -11.41 -8.05 -22.83
CA ARG A 171 -12.49 -7.28 -23.48
C ARG A 171 -11.93 -5.95 -23.96
N ARG A 172 -12.19 -5.67 -25.25
CA ARG A 172 -12.07 -4.37 -25.90
C ARG A 172 -12.95 -3.32 -25.24
#